data_AF-A0A2A2IBX0-F1
#
_entry.id   AF-A0A2A2IBX0-F1
#
_cell.length_a   1.000
_cell.length_b   1.000
_cell.length_c   1.000
_cell.angle_alpha   90.00
_cell.angle_beta   90.00
_cell.angle_gamma   90.00
#
_symmetry.space_group_name_H-M   'P 1'
#
loop_
_entity.id
_entity.type
_entity.pdbx_description
1 polymer ?
#
loop_
_entity_poly.entity_id
_entity_poly.type
_entity_poly.pdbx_seq_one_letter_code
_entity_poly.pdbx_strand_id
1 'polypeptide(L)' 'MIRIIAVLMLLIPGVISAYGIKLMRDTLFDEFYPIFLHAGLQFFIGFLLFIGGIGFIGGFIVHRDRKRQLAKRNDKRRD' A
#
# COMPACT_ATOMS: atom_id res chain seq x y z
N MET A 1 0.21 19.18 -11.91
CA MET A 1 1.29 18.97 -10.92
C MET A 1 0.88 18.11 -9.72
N ILE A 2 -0.13 18.47 -8.89
CA ILE A 2 -0.54 17.72 -7.67
C ILE A 2 -0.95 16.23 -7.90
N ARG A 3 -1.35 15.85 -9.13
CA ARG A 3 -1.72 14.46 -9.44
C ARG A 3 -0.51 13.52 -9.49
N ILE A 4 0.63 13.98 -10.01
CA ILE A 4 1.86 13.17 -10.14
C ILE A 4 2.47 12.88 -8.77
N ILE A 5 2.49 13.87 -7.87
CA ILE A 5 3.00 13.71 -6.50
C ILE A 5 2.20 12.65 -5.72
N ALA A 6 0.89 12.58 -5.96
CA ALA A 6 0.04 11.59 -5.33
C ALA A 6 0.34 10.17 -5.81
N VAL A 7 0.65 10.01 -7.10
CA VAL A 7 1.05 8.72 -7.68
C VAL A 7 2.44 8.32 -7.16
N LEU A 8 3.37 9.25 -7.06
CA LEU A 8 4.69 9.02 -6.42
C LEU A 8 4.56 8.62 -4.95
N MET A 9 3.66 9.25 -4.19
CA MET A 9 3.37 8.85 -2.80
C MET A 9 2.75 7.46 -2.69
N LEU A 10 1.98 7.03 -3.68
CA LEU A 10 1.40 5.68 -3.76
C LEU A 10 2.42 4.62 -4.23
N LEU A 11 3.53 5.05 -4.82
CA LEU A 11 4.56 4.16 -5.36
C LEU A 11 5.30 3.43 -4.24
N ILE A 12 5.64 4.13 -3.15
CA ILE A 12 6.29 3.55 -1.96
C ILE A 12 5.48 2.39 -1.36
N PRO A 13 4.20 2.58 -0.95
CA PRO A 13 3.40 1.49 -0.40
C PRO A 13 3.11 0.40 -1.44
N GLY A 14 3.04 0.74 -2.73
CA GLY A 14 2.91 -0.25 -3.80
C GLY A 14 4.12 -1.17 -3.92
N VAL A 15 5.34 -0.62 -3.84
CA VAL A 15 6.59 -1.40 -3.83
C VAL A 15 6.66 -2.27 -2.57
N ILE A 16 6.26 -1.73 -1.41
CA ILE A 16 6.19 -2.50 -0.16
C ILE A 16 5.23 -3.68 -0.30
N SER A 17 4.06 -3.48 -0.89
CA SER A 17 3.12 -4.58 -1.15
C SER A 17 3.69 -5.64 -2.08
N ALA A 18 4.32 -5.22 -3.18
CA ALA A 18 4.95 -6.14 -4.12
C ALA A 18 6.09 -6.96 -3.47
N TYR A 19 6.88 -6.30 -2.60
CA TYR A 19 7.91 -6.98 -1.81
C TYR A 19 7.31 -7.98 -0.83
N GLY A 20 6.19 -7.65 -0.18
CA GLY A 20 5.45 -8.57 0.68
C GLY A 20 5.00 -9.84 -0.06
N ILE A 21 4.45 -9.69 -1.28
CA ILE A 21 4.08 -10.82 -2.15
C ILE A 21 5.31 -11.67 -2.49
N LYS A 22 6.44 -11.03 -2.80
CA LYS A 22 7.69 -11.74 -3.08
C LYS A 22 8.11 -12.60 -1.87
N LEU A 23 8.10 -12.03 -0.67
CA LEU A 23 8.42 -12.78 0.55
C LEU A 23 7.48 -13.98 0.74
N MET A 24 6.18 -13.80 0.57
CA MET A 24 5.19 -14.89 0.67
C MET A 24 5.44 -15.97 -0.38
N ARG A 25 5.75 -15.59 -1.61
CA ARG A 25 6.11 -16.53 -2.68
C ARG A 25 7.36 -17.32 -2.30
N ASP A 26 8.41 -16.63 -1.86
CA ASP A 26 9.70 -17.26 -1.54
C ASP A 26 9.53 -18.31 -0.42
N THR A 27 8.61 -18.09 0.53
CA THR A 27 8.28 -19.12 1.55
C THR A 27 7.59 -20.37 1.02
N LEU A 28 6.85 -20.27 -0.08
CA LEU A 28 6.20 -21.44 -0.70
C LEU A 28 7.20 -22.32 -1.44
N PHE A 29 8.38 -21.79 -1.79
CA PHE A 29 9.46 -22.51 -2.47
C PHE A 29 10.59 -22.93 -1.53
N ASP A 30 10.41 -22.81 -0.22
CA ASP A 30 11.43 -23.10 0.79
C ASP A 30 12.70 -22.23 0.64
N GLU A 31 12.60 -21.10 -0.05
CA GLU A 31 13.67 -20.10 -0.18
C GLU A 31 13.55 -19.07 0.95
N PHE A 32 14.43 -19.20 1.94
CA PHE A 32 14.45 -18.31 3.09
C PHE A 32 15.72 -17.47 3.14
N TYR A 33 15.54 -16.21 3.50
CA TYR A 33 16.69 -15.43 3.94
C TYR A 33 17.13 -15.93 5.31
N PRO A 34 18.44 -16.01 5.61
CA PRO A 34 18.95 -16.46 6.91
C PRO A 34 18.48 -15.60 8.09
N ILE A 35 17.96 -14.41 7.81
CA ILE A 35 17.34 -13.49 8.78
C ILE A 35 15.98 -14.02 9.28
N PHE A 36 15.25 -14.76 8.45
CA PHE A 36 13.97 -15.35 8.80
C PHE A 36 14.14 -16.81 9.20
N LEU A 37 14.30 -17.03 10.51
CA LEU A 37 14.57 -18.34 11.11
C LEU A 37 13.50 -19.40 10.80
N HIS A 38 12.26 -19.00 10.44
CA HIS A 38 11.12 -19.88 10.21
C HIS A 38 10.30 -19.43 8.98
N ALA A 39 9.88 -20.39 8.16
CA ALA A 39 9.03 -20.17 6.98
C ALA A 39 7.73 -19.40 7.30
N GLY A 40 7.06 -19.79 8.40
CA GLY A 40 5.83 -19.13 8.83
C GLY A 40 6.03 -17.67 9.20
N LEU A 41 7.19 -17.31 9.77
CA LEU A 41 7.51 -15.94 10.15
C LEU A 41 7.75 -15.07 8.91
N GLN A 42 8.51 -15.57 7.93
CA GLN A 42 8.73 -14.88 6.65
C GLN A 42 7.40 -14.66 5.90
N PHE A 43 6.51 -15.64 5.91
CA PHE A 43 5.18 -15.52 5.29
C PHE A 43 4.34 -14.47 6.01
N PHE A 44 4.30 -14.49 7.34
CA PHE A 44 3.51 -13.56 8.13
C PHE A 44 4.00 -12.11 7.97
N ILE A 45 5.31 -11.89 7.90
CA ILE A 45 5.90 -10.58 7.63
C ILE A 45 5.59 -10.12 6.21
N GLY A 46 5.73 -10.99 5.21
CA GLY A 46 5.32 -10.71 3.83
C GLY A 46 3.84 -10.34 3.74
N PHE A 47 2.98 -11.06 4.46
CA PHE A 47 1.55 -10.81 4.53
C PHE A 47 1.22 -9.47 5.20
N LEU A 48 1.90 -9.11 6.29
CA LEU A 48 1.75 -7.80 6.94
C LEU A 48 2.15 -6.65 6.01
N LEU A 49 3.27 -6.80 5.29
CA LEU A 49 3.73 -5.80 4.32
C LEU A 49 2.74 -5.67 3.15
N PHE A 50 2.19 -6.79 2.68
CA PHE A 50 1.18 -6.83 1.63
C PHE A 50 -0.11 -6.09 2.03
N ILE A 51 -0.73 -6.51 3.15
CA ILE A 51 -1.96 -5.89 3.67
C ILE A 51 -1.71 -4.44 4.07
N GLY A 52 -0.58 -4.16 4.72
CA GLY A 52 -0.21 -2.80 5.12
C GLY A 52 -0.09 -1.87 3.92
N GLY A 53 0.60 -2.28 2.86
CA GLY A 53 0.75 -1.45 1.66
C GLY A 53 -0.56 -1.27 0.88
N ILE A 54 -1.38 -2.32 0.72
CA ILE A 54 -2.70 -2.21 0.05
C ILE A 54 -3.66 -1.38 0.89
N GLY A 55 -3.70 -1.61 2.20
CA GLY A 55 -4.53 -0.86 3.14
C GLY A 55 -4.17 0.62 3.15
N PHE A 56 -2.87 0.95 3.08
CA PHE A 56 -2.42 2.33 2.95
C PHE A 56 -2.84 2.96 1.62
N ILE A 57 -2.68 2.25 0.50
CA ILE A 57 -3.12 2.71 -0.82
C ILE A 57 -4.63 3.01 -0.82
N GLY A 58 -5.44 2.06 -0.34
CA GLY A 58 -6.90 2.21 -0.25
C GLY A 58 -7.30 3.37 0.66
N GLY A 59 -6.70 3.46 1.85
CA GLY A 59 -6.94 4.55 2.81
C GLY A 59 -6.58 5.93 2.26
N PHE A 60 -5.45 6.03 1.54
CA PHE A 60 -5.03 7.26 0.87
C PHE A 60 -6.02 7.69 -0.22
N ILE A 61 -6.49 6.74 -1.05
CA ILE A 61 -7.48 7.01 -2.10
C ILE A 61 -8.78 7.55 -1.47
N VAL A 62 -9.29 6.90 -0.42
CA VAL A 62 -10.52 7.34 0.27
C VAL A 62 -10.35 8.73 0.88
N HIS A 63 -9.23 8.99 1.56
CA HIS A 63 -8.96 10.30 2.15
C HIS A 63 -8.89 11.41 1.08
N ARG A 64 -8.21 11.12 -0.03
CA ARG A 64 -8.07 12.05 -1.17
C ARG A 64 -9.42 12.33 -1.83
N ASP A 65 -10.25 11.30 -2.00
CA ASP A 65 -11.56 11.46 -2.64
C ASP A 65 -12.51 12.28 -1.78
N ARG A 66 -12.57 12.02 -0.47
CA ARG A 66 -13.36 12.85 0.48
C ARG A 66 -12.99 14.33 0.40
N LYS A 67 -11.70 14.67 0.33
CA LYS A 67 -11.26 16.07 0.17
C LYS A 67 -11.73 16.69 -1.14
N ARG A 68 -11.74 15.93 -2.25
CA ARG A 68 -12.24 16.42 -3.55
C ARG A 68 -13.75 16.65 -3.54
N GLN A 69 -14.51 15.76 -2.92
CA GLN A 69 -15.96 15.92 -2.80
C GLN A 69 -16.34 17.15 -1.96
N LEU A 70 -15.63 17.38 -0.85
CA LEU A 70 -15.80 18.59 -0.02
C LEU A 70 -15.50 19.87 -0.80
N ALA A 71 -14.42 19.90 -1.58
CA ALA A 71 -14.07 21.05 -2.41
C ALA A 71 -15.16 21.36 -3.46
N LYS A 72 -15.66 20.34 -4.17
CA LYS A 72 -16.77 20.50 -5.13
C LYS A 72 -18.06 21.02 -4.48
N ARG A 73 -18.37 20.60 -3.25
CA ARG A 73 -19.58 21.03 -2.54
C ARG A 73 -19.51 22.49 -2.10
N ASN A 74 -18.33 22.99 -1.76
CA ASN A 74 -18.11 24.39 -1.39
C ASN A 74 -18.17 25.34 -2.60
N ASP A 75 -17.71 24.88 -3.76
CA ASP A 75 -17.80 25.60 -5.04
C ASP A 75 -19.26 25.85 -5.41
N LYS A 76 -20.07 24.79 -5.39
CA LYS A 76 -21.52 24.82 -5.69
C LYS A 76 -22.39 25.64 -4.71
N ARG A 77 -21.83 26.13 -3.61
CA ARG A 77 -22.52 26.99 -2.61
C ARG A 77 -22.21 28.48 -2.82
N ARG A 78 -21.23 28.80 -3.66
CA ARG A 78 -20.80 30.17 -3.95
C ARG A 78 -21.45 30.74 -5.22
N ASP A 79 -22.02 29.87 -6.04
CA ASP A 79 -22.87 30.19 -7.18
C ASP A 79 -24.36 30.18 -6.78
#